data_AF-M0JAZ1-F1
#
_entry.id   AF-M0JAZ1-F1
#
_cell.length_a   1.000
_cell.length_b   1.000
_cell.length_c   1.000
_cell.angle_alpha   90.00
_cell.angle_beta   90.00
_cell.angle_gamma   90.00
#
_symmetry.space_group_name_H-M   'P 1'
#
loop_
_entity.id
_entity.type
_entity.pdbx_description
1 polymer ?
#
loop_
_entity_poly.entity_id
_entity_poly.type
_entity_poly.pdbx_seq_one_letter_code
_entity_poly.pdbx_strand_id
1 'polypeptide(L)'
;MTRNASTYDGDVTLNGSERPPVELRDPADVFVGGASVAGDLTVQNAEYVFTHAPVTDDAAVGDAAVETEIRGSLEDGYVQSVDGDVLLGDAEDVFVAADAADGAVSAPGAENVYAGDATPAAAPDDYDVSTFGWKQSGSATDPDTGVYAVGMAHDIDLTKVSSDVELYLVGHGHEVRVEGRGAAVSVHFVGYDNTVSVGPYLASSVETDTGFDNAVDADPYPAEDLVEMSRSEAYSNAGFGRRKVTFQEPADGDEWCPNCGKPAEAIIERHQMEAFFLFGWPLWTFERSTNPARECEHCSPNAIHAELSASERREIFD
;
A
#
# COMPACT_ATOMS: atom_id res chain seq x y z
N MET A 1 -30.62 24.17 27.87
CA MET A 1 -29.20 23.94 28.25
C MET A 1 -28.37 25.08 27.69
N THR A 2 -27.24 25.40 28.31
CA THR A 2 -26.30 26.39 27.79
C THR A 2 -25.23 25.63 27.01
N ARG A 3 -25.18 25.83 25.68
CA ARG A 3 -24.20 25.21 24.79
C ARG A 3 -22.79 25.66 25.16
N ASN A 4 -21.83 24.74 25.23
CA ASN A 4 -20.42 25.10 25.34
C ASN A 4 -19.87 25.32 23.94
N ALA A 5 -19.62 26.56 23.55
CA ALA A 5 -19.04 26.89 22.25
C ALA A 5 -17.59 27.37 22.44
N SER A 6 -16.67 26.74 21.73
CA SER A 6 -15.26 27.11 21.66
C SER A 6 -14.89 27.55 20.25
N THR A 7 -13.93 28.46 20.13
CA THR A 7 -13.47 28.97 18.83
C THR A 7 -11.97 28.74 18.67
N TYR A 8 -11.55 28.15 17.55
CA TYR A 8 -10.16 27.83 17.22
C TYR A 8 -9.76 28.37 15.84
N ASP A 9 -8.46 28.34 15.57
CA ASP A 9 -7.82 28.75 14.33
C ASP A 9 -6.76 27.68 14.01
N GLY A 10 -6.83 27.07 12.83
CA GLY A 10 -6.03 25.91 12.43
C GLY A 10 -6.63 24.56 12.84
N ASP A 11 -5.76 23.55 12.93
CA ASP A 11 -6.15 22.16 13.21
C ASP A 11 -6.76 21.94 14.60
N VAL A 12 -7.73 21.05 14.67
CA VAL A 12 -8.36 20.62 15.93
C VAL A 12 -8.35 19.11 16.05
N THR A 13 -7.97 18.62 17.23
CA THR A 13 -8.11 17.21 17.60
C THR A 13 -9.18 17.04 18.66
N LEU A 14 -10.17 16.19 18.39
CA LEU A 14 -11.07 15.64 19.40
C LEU A 14 -10.40 14.42 20.03
N ASN A 15 -10.35 14.39 21.36
CA ASN A 15 -9.66 13.34 22.13
C ASN A 15 -10.46 12.86 23.35
N GLY A 16 -11.76 13.14 23.37
CA GLY A 16 -12.67 12.79 24.46
C GLY A 16 -12.66 13.78 25.64
N SER A 17 -11.95 14.91 25.54
CA SER A 17 -11.99 15.95 26.58
C SER A 17 -13.28 16.78 26.56
N GLU A 18 -13.97 16.76 25.43
CA GLU A 18 -15.23 17.43 25.16
C GLU A 18 -16.42 16.66 25.74
N ARG A 19 -17.52 17.36 26.00
CA ARG A 19 -18.73 16.72 26.48
C ARG A 19 -19.65 16.39 25.29
N PRO A 20 -19.91 15.10 24.99
CA PRO A 20 -20.75 14.73 23.86
C PRO A 20 -22.24 15.04 24.10
N PRO A 21 -23.05 15.21 23.04
CA PRO A 21 -22.64 15.20 21.63
C PRO A 21 -21.76 16.40 21.24
N VAL A 22 -20.69 16.14 20.47
CA VAL A 22 -19.71 17.15 20.04
C VAL A 22 -19.93 17.48 18.57
N GLU A 23 -20.01 18.77 18.23
CA GLU A 23 -20.03 19.24 16.85
C GLU A 23 -18.69 19.87 16.49
N LEU A 24 -18.09 19.44 15.37
CA LEU A 24 -17.04 20.15 14.66
C LEU A 24 -17.66 20.80 13.41
N ARG A 25 -17.61 22.13 13.33
CA ARG A 25 -18.32 22.89 12.31
C ARG A 25 -17.39 23.68 11.39
N ASP A 26 -17.63 23.56 10.09
CA ASP A 26 -16.91 24.27 9.01
C ASP A 26 -15.38 23.99 8.98
N PRO A 27 -14.89 22.74 9.18
CA PRO A 27 -13.51 22.38 8.85
C PRO A 27 -13.34 22.16 7.34
N ALA A 28 -12.12 22.29 6.82
CA ALA A 28 -11.82 21.85 5.46
C ALA A 28 -11.87 20.31 5.41
N ASP A 29 -10.93 19.65 6.07
CA ASP A 29 -10.82 18.19 6.05
C ASP A 29 -11.12 17.59 7.43
N VAL A 30 -11.79 16.44 7.51
CA VAL A 30 -11.96 15.70 8.77
C VAL A 30 -11.59 14.23 8.63
N PHE A 31 -10.70 13.77 9.51
CA PHE A 31 -10.20 12.41 9.55
C PHE A 31 -10.70 11.68 10.78
N VAL A 32 -11.40 10.57 10.57
CA VAL A 32 -11.96 9.72 11.63
C VAL A 32 -11.35 8.32 11.53
N GLY A 33 -10.54 7.97 12.52
CA GLY A 33 -9.94 6.63 12.64
C GLY A 33 -10.93 5.57 13.14
N GLY A 34 -10.53 4.31 13.05
CA GLY A 34 -11.25 3.16 13.62
C GLY A 34 -11.33 3.28 15.14
N ALA A 35 -12.46 2.87 15.71
CA ALA A 35 -12.77 2.98 17.14
C ALA A 35 -12.64 4.40 17.71
N SER A 36 -12.82 5.44 16.88
CA SER A 36 -12.69 6.84 17.31
C SER A 36 -13.94 7.40 17.98
N VAL A 37 -15.13 6.86 17.72
CA VAL A 37 -16.41 7.40 18.22
C VAL A 37 -17.21 6.31 18.93
N ALA A 38 -17.45 6.46 20.23
CA ALA A 38 -18.21 5.48 21.02
C ALA A 38 -19.74 5.55 20.81
N GLY A 39 -20.22 6.60 20.13
CA GLY A 39 -21.63 6.82 19.79
C GLY A 39 -21.89 6.81 18.29
N ASP A 40 -22.89 7.57 17.85
CA ASP A 40 -23.19 7.77 16.43
C ASP A 40 -22.26 8.84 15.81
N LEU A 41 -21.89 8.65 14.54
CA LEU A 41 -21.19 9.65 13.73
C LEU A 41 -22.14 10.18 12.65
N THR A 42 -22.41 11.48 12.68
CA THR A 42 -23.20 12.16 11.65
C THR A 42 -22.32 13.15 10.89
N VAL A 43 -22.28 13.01 9.57
CA VAL A 43 -21.58 13.91 8.63
C VAL A 43 -22.63 14.70 7.84
N GLN A 44 -22.88 15.94 8.23
CA GLN A 44 -23.96 16.75 7.69
C GLN A 44 -23.44 17.80 6.72
N ASN A 45 -24.00 17.81 5.51
CA ASN A 45 -23.68 18.78 4.44
C ASN A 45 -22.20 18.83 4.04
N ALA A 46 -21.49 17.69 4.04
CA ALA A 46 -20.12 17.66 3.53
C ALA A 46 -20.08 17.75 1.99
N GLU A 47 -19.01 18.29 1.39
CA GLU A 47 -18.84 18.20 -0.07
C GLU A 47 -18.56 16.75 -0.47
N TYR A 48 -17.58 16.11 0.17
CA TYR A 48 -17.23 14.71 -0.06
C TYR A 48 -17.13 13.90 1.23
N VAL A 49 -17.65 12.68 1.19
CA VAL A 49 -17.45 11.67 2.24
C VAL A 49 -16.84 10.42 1.63
N PHE A 50 -15.67 10.03 2.11
CA PHE A 50 -14.98 8.78 1.77
C PHE A 50 -15.06 7.85 2.97
N THR A 51 -15.62 6.65 2.81
CA THR A 51 -15.89 5.78 3.97
C THR A 51 -15.83 4.30 3.65
N HIS A 52 -15.25 3.54 4.58
CA HIS A 52 -15.45 2.09 4.68
C HIS A 52 -16.44 1.68 5.78
N ALA A 53 -16.98 2.64 6.54
CA ALA A 53 -18.09 2.40 7.44
C ALA A 53 -19.42 2.37 6.66
N PRO A 54 -20.30 1.39 6.93
CA PRO A 54 -21.64 1.35 6.33
C PRO A 54 -22.43 2.61 6.65
N VAL A 55 -22.92 3.30 5.61
CA VAL A 55 -23.69 4.54 5.77
C VAL A 55 -25.19 4.24 5.88
N THR A 56 -25.83 4.76 6.92
CA THR A 56 -27.29 4.71 7.09
C THR A 56 -27.97 5.99 6.61
N ASP A 57 -29.20 5.84 6.10
CA ASP A 57 -30.08 6.96 5.78
C ASP A 57 -30.76 7.46 7.06
N ASP A 58 -30.11 8.39 7.78
CA ASP A 58 -30.67 9.02 8.97
C ASP A 58 -30.95 10.52 8.79
N ALA A 59 -31.85 11.04 9.63
CA ALA A 59 -32.26 12.42 9.60
C ALA A 59 -31.16 13.34 10.15
N ALA A 60 -31.01 14.52 9.53
CA ALA A 60 -30.15 15.59 10.01
C ALA A 60 -30.31 15.85 11.51
N VAL A 61 -29.19 16.01 12.21
CA VAL A 61 -29.16 16.31 13.65
C VAL A 61 -29.35 17.82 13.81
N GLY A 62 -30.40 18.21 14.53
CA GLY A 62 -30.65 19.63 14.80
C GLY A 62 -29.75 20.20 15.90
N ASP A 63 -29.39 21.48 15.81
CA ASP A 63 -28.52 22.22 16.73
C ASP A 63 -28.83 22.03 18.24
N ALA A 64 -30.09 21.73 18.58
CA ALA A 64 -30.53 21.54 19.96
C ALA A 64 -30.03 20.22 20.60
N ALA A 65 -29.49 19.29 19.80
CA ALA A 65 -28.95 18.02 20.27
C ALA A 65 -27.46 18.10 20.67
N VAL A 66 -26.76 19.18 20.32
CA VAL A 66 -25.32 19.35 20.55
C VAL A 66 -25.05 19.97 21.91
N GLU A 67 -24.16 19.35 22.69
CA GLU A 67 -23.73 19.87 24.00
C GLU A 67 -22.45 20.72 23.86
N THR A 68 -21.49 20.29 23.04
CA THR A 68 -20.22 20.99 22.78
C THR A 68 -20.09 21.33 21.30
N GLU A 69 -19.88 22.60 20.97
CA GLU A 69 -19.65 23.08 19.60
C GLU A 69 -18.23 23.63 19.47
N ILE A 70 -17.51 23.15 18.47
CA ILE A 70 -16.21 23.64 18.05
C ILE A 70 -16.35 24.24 16.65
N ARG A 71 -15.91 25.49 16.50
CA ARG A 71 -16.00 26.26 15.26
C ARG A 71 -14.85 27.26 15.14
N GLY A 72 -14.76 27.98 14.04
CA GLY A 72 -13.79 29.06 13.88
C GLY A 72 -13.27 29.12 12.45
N SER A 73 -11.97 29.35 12.31
CA SER A 73 -11.26 29.19 11.04
C SER A 73 -10.50 27.88 11.12
N LEU A 74 -11.25 26.78 11.06
CA LEU A 74 -10.69 25.45 11.22
C LEU A 74 -10.05 25.04 9.89
N GLU A 75 -8.82 24.55 9.96
CA GLU A 75 -8.17 23.89 8.82
C GLU A 75 -8.63 22.44 8.83
N ASP A 76 -8.02 21.60 9.66
CA ASP A 76 -8.37 20.18 9.71
C ASP A 76 -8.99 19.72 11.04
N GLY A 77 -9.81 18.67 10.98
CA GLY A 77 -10.41 17.95 12.08
C GLY A 77 -9.84 16.55 12.25
N TYR A 78 -9.43 16.22 13.47
CA TYR A 78 -8.78 14.96 13.81
C TYR A 78 -9.58 14.27 14.94
N VAL A 79 -10.36 13.24 14.62
CA VAL A 79 -11.28 12.61 15.60
C VAL A 79 -10.69 11.33 16.17
N GLN A 80 -10.40 11.33 17.47
CA GLN A 80 -9.91 10.18 18.23
C GLN A 80 -10.65 10.03 19.56
N SER A 81 -11.06 8.81 19.91
CA SER A 81 -11.50 8.46 21.28
C SER A 81 -12.57 9.40 21.89
N VAL A 82 -13.64 9.72 21.16
CA VAL A 82 -14.76 10.52 21.66
C VAL A 82 -15.78 9.62 22.36
N ASP A 83 -16.04 9.89 23.65
CA ASP A 83 -16.93 9.11 24.53
C ASP A 83 -18.45 9.35 24.27
N GLY A 84 -18.87 9.47 23.02
CA GLY A 84 -20.27 9.65 22.62
C GLY A 84 -20.42 10.13 21.17
N ASP A 85 -21.57 10.72 20.85
CA ASP A 85 -21.91 11.09 19.47
C ASP A 85 -21.07 12.27 18.95
N VAL A 86 -20.72 12.21 17.66
CA VAL A 86 -19.99 13.26 16.92
C VAL A 86 -20.80 13.72 15.72
N LEU A 87 -20.93 15.04 15.59
CA LEU A 87 -21.49 15.71 14.42
C LEU A 87 -20.40 16.48 13.69
N LEU A 88 -20.19 16.18 12.42
CA LEU A 88 -19.32 16.94 11.52
C LEU A 88 -20.23 17.75 10.61
N GLY A 89 -20.25 19.08 10.78
CA GLY A 89 -21.17 19.96 10.09
C GLY A 89 -20.47 20.85 9.07
N ASP A 90 -20.98 20.86 7.84
CA ASP A 90 -20.53 21.75 6.76
C ASP A 90 -19.02 21.61 6.45
N ALA A 91 -18.47 20.39 6.53
CA ALA A 91 -17.06 20.11 6.18
C ALA A 91 -16.84 20.07 4.65
N GLU A 92 -15.64 20.36 4.14
CA GLU A 92 -15.34 20.12 2.72
C GLU A 92 -15.22 18.60 2.49
N ASP A 93 -14.18 17.95 3.02
CA ASP A 93 -13.95 16.51 2.87
C ASP A 93 -13.97 15.77 4.22
N VAL A 94 -14.54 14.57 4.24
CA VAL A 94 -14.57 13.70 5.43
C VAL A 94 -14.12 12.29 5.08
N PHE A 95 -13.12 11.80 5.80
CA PHE A 95 -12.51 10.48 5.63
C PHE A 95 -12.80 9.61 6.85
N VAL A 96 -13.51 8.50 6.65
CA VAL A 96 -14.02 7.65 7.72
C VAL A 96 -13.50 6.23 7.55
N ALA A 97 -12.65 5.81 8.49
CA ALA A 97 -12.13 4.45 8.54
C ALA A 97 -13.27 3.42 8.74
N ALA A 98 -12.97 2.15 8.44
CA ALA A 98 -13.81 1.04 8.88
C ALA A 98 -13.92 1.06 10.40
N ASP A 99 -15.09 0.71 10.91
CA ASP A 99 -15.39 0.67 12.36
C ASP A 99 -15.07 1.99 13.10
N ALA A 100 -15.18 3.14 12.42
CA ALA A 100 -14.90 4.45 13.01
C ALA A 100 -15.83 4.80 14.20
N ALA A 101 -17.04 4.24 14.20
CA ALA A 101 -18.05 4.47 15.23
C ALA A 101 -18.65 3.14 15.73
N ASP A 102 -18.91 3.05 17.04
CA ASP A 102 -19.66 1.93 17.64
C ASP A 102 -21.15 1.97 17.26
N GLY A 103 -21.65 3.18 16.97
CA GLY A 103 -23.02 3.46 16.54
C GLY A 103 -23.19 3.49 15.02
N ALA A 104 -24.20 4.23 14.56
CA ALA A 104 -24.45 4.43 13.14
C ALA A 104 -23.54 5.52 12.54
N VAL A 105 -23.12 5.32 11.29
CA VAL A 105 -22.49 6.37 10.48
C VAL A 105 -23.52 6.88 9.47
N SER A 106 -23.78 8.17 9.46
CA SER A 106 -24.78 8.80 8.57
C SER A 106 -24.19 10.02 7.86
N ALA A 107 -24.60 10.25 6.62
CA ALA A 107 -24.09 11.36 5.80
C ALA A 107 -25.20 12.27 5.21
N PRO A 108 -26.13 12.80 6.02
CA PRO A 108 -27.27 13.56 5.49
C PRO A 108 -26.83 14.85 4.79
N GLY A 109 -27.24 14.99 3.52
CA GLY A 109 -27.00 16.20 2.74
C GLY A 109 -25.58 16.33 2.19
N ALA A 110 -24.73 15.30 2.32
CA ALA A 110 -23.45 15.27 1.63
C ALA A 110 -23.64 15.35 0.10
N GLU A 111 -22.80 16.13 -0.61
CA GLU A 111 -22.92 16.25 -2.06
C GLU A 111 -22.52 14.94 -2.76
N ASN A 112 -21.46 14.30 -2.29
CA ASN A 112 -20.99 13.01 -2.79
C ASN A 112 -20.57 12.09 -1.64
N VAL A 113 -20.92 10.81 -1.75
CA VAL A 113 -20.51 9.77 -0.81
C VAL A 113 -19.87 8.63 -1.60
N TYR A 114 -18.57 8.42 -1.37
CA TYR A 114 -17.82 7.26 -1.82
C TYR A 114 -17.81 6.25 -0.67
N ALA A 115 -18.57 5.18 -0.82
CA ALA A 115 -18.65 4.12 0.16
C ALA A 115 -18.12 2.81 -0.43
N GLY A 116 -17.21 2.17 0.30
CA GLY A 116 -16.77 0.80 0.07
C GLY A 116 -16.95 -0.03 1.34
N ASP A 117 -16.74 -1.33 1.24
CA ASP A 117 -16.71 -2.21 2.41
C ASP A 117 -15.31 -2.81 2.51
N ALA A 118 -14.63 -2.60 3.63
CA ALA A 118 -13.38 -3.26 3.98
C ALA A 118 -13.42 -3.72 5.44
N THR A 119 -12.72 -4.80 5.74
CA THR A 119 -12.48 -5.24 7.12
C THR A 119 -10.98 -5.23 7.32
N PRO A 120 -10.42 -4.23 8.04
CA PRO A 120 -9.00 -4.16 8.32
C PRO A 120 -8.48 -5.46 8.95
N ALA A 121 -7.27 -5.86 8.61
CA ALA A 121 -6.65 -7.10 9.10
C ALA A 121 -6.47 -7.12 10.62
N ALA A 122 -6.35 -5.94 11.26
CA ALA A 122 -6.14 -5.80 12.69
C ALA A 122 -6.80 -4.52 13.24
N ALA A 123 -6.78 -4.34 14.56
CA ALA A 123 -7.14 -3.06 15.17
C ALA A 123 -6.01 -2.02 14.92
N PRO A 124 -6.30 -0.71 14.94
CA PRO A 124 -5.31 0.33 14.63
C PRO A 124 -3.98 0.24 15.40
N ASP A 125 -4.02 -0.14 16.68
CA ASP A 125 -2.83 -0.25 17.54
C ASP A 125 -2.02 -1.55 17.33
N ASP A 126 -2.58 -2.52 16.60
CA ASP A 126 -1.98 -3.83 16.36
C ASP A 126 -1.18 -3.89 15.03
N TYR A 127 -1.23 -2.84 14.21
CA TYR A 127 -0.36 -2.70 13.03
C TYR A 127 1.09 -2.38 13.42
N ASP A 128 2.05 -2.78 12.58
CA ASP A 128 3.47 -2.49 12.81
C ASP A 128 3.77 -0.99 12.75
N VAL A 129 3.04 -0.26 11.92
CA VAL A 129 3.07 1.20 11.83
C VAL A 129 1.63 1.73 11.92
N SER A 130 1.36 2.54 12.94
CA SER A 130 0.09 3.23 13.11
C SER A 130 0.34 4.73 13.23
N THR A 131 -0.18 5.51 12.29
CA THR A 131 0.03 6.98 12.23
C THR A 131 -1.30 7.72 12.12
N PHE A 132 -1.39 8.85 12.82
CA PHE A 132 -2.60 9.68 12.82
C PHE A 132 -2.24 11.17 12.84
N GLY A 133 -2.83 11.98 11.96
CA GLY A 133 -2.66 13.44 11.95
C GLY A 133 -2.12 14.00 10.63
N TRP A 134 -1.56 15.21 10.68
CA TRP A 134 -0.88 15.84 9.55
C TRP A 134 0.61 15.51 9.53
N LYS A 135 1.18 15.23 8.34
CA LYS A 135 2.64 15.06 8.12
C LYS A 135 3.32 14.12 9.11
N GLN A 136 2.68 12.99 9.35
CA GLN A 136 3.28 11.94 10.17
C GLN A 136 4.30 11.14 9.36
N SER A 137 5.19 10.46 10.07
CA SER A 137 6.07 9.48 9.45
C SER A 137 6.19 8.22 10.29
N GLY A 138 6.45 7.11 9.63
CA GLY A 138 6.53 5.80 10.28
C GLY A 138 7.47 4.86 9.53
N SER A 139 8.03 3.89 10.22
CA SER A 139 8.80 2.84 9.55
C SER A 139 8.83 1.55 10.34
N ALA A 140 8.92 0.43 9.63
CA ALA A 140 9.12 -0.89 10.23
C ALA A 140 10.10 -1.74 9.40
N THR A 141 10.73 -2.70 10.06
CA THR A 141 11.60 -3.68 9.42
C THR A 141 11.07 -5.08 9.72
N ASP A 142 10.84 -5.86 8.66
CA ASP A 142 10.23 -7.19 8.71
C ASP A 142 8.87 -7.18 9.45
N PRO A 143 7.90 -6.34 9.00
CA PRO A 143 6.57 -6.25 9.58
C PRO A 143 5.74 -7.52 9.33
N ASP A 144 4.81 -7.81 10.26
CA ASP A 144 3.93 -8.99 10.19
C ASP A 144 2.49 -8.64 9.79
N THR A 145 2.05 -7.39 9.97
CA THR A 145 0.67 -6.93 9.76
C THR A 145 0.59 -5.81 8.73
N GLY A 146 1.44 -4.78 8.83
CA GLY A 146 1.54 -3.69 7.86
C GLY A 146 1.30 -2.28 8.44
N VAL A 147 0.52 -1.46 7.74
CA VAL A 147 0.34 -0.03 8.02
C VAL A 147 -1.13 0.33 8.21
N TYR A 148 -1.39 1.13 9.24
CA TYR A 148 -2.66 1.84 9.43
C TYR A 148 -2.37 3.34 9.52
N ALA A 149 -2.83 4.12 8.53
CA ALA A 149 -2.55 5.55 8.44
C ALA A 149 -3.84 6.35 8.28
N VAL A 150 -4.03 7.38 9.12
CA VAL A 150 -5.20 8.26 9.07
C VAL A 150 -4.76 9.72 9.09
N GLY A 151 -5.12 10.50 8.07
CA GLY A 151 -4.81 11.94 8.03
C GLY A 151 -4.30 12.40 6.68
N MET A 152 -3.40 13.39 6.70
CA MET A 152 -2.86 13.98 5.47
C MET A 152 -1.33 13.89 5.43
N ALA A 153 -0.78 13.58 4.25
CA ALA A 153 0.63 13.71 3.91
C ALA A 153 1.58 12.86 4.77
N HIS A 154 1.25 11.58 4.99
CA HIS A 154 2.14 10.68 5.75
C HIS A 154 3.25 10.11 4.87
N ASP A 155 4.43 9.91 5.44
CA ASP A 155 5.60 9.31 4.77
C ASP A 155 6.02 8.03 5.53
N ILE A 156 5.83 6.86 4.91
CA ILE A 156 5.94 5.57 5.59
C ILE A 156 6.85 4.60 4.82
N ASP A 157 7.84 4.03 5.52
CA ASP A 157 8.80 3.06 4.95
C ASP A 157 8.70 1.68 5.61
N LEU A 158 8.34 0.64 4.85
CA LEU A 158 8.46 -0.76 5.26
C LEU A 158 9.64 -1.41 4.55
N THR A 159 10.51 -2.06 5.31
CA THR A 159 11.73 -2.71 4.77
C THR A 159 11.80 -4.17 5.16
N LYS A 160 12.43 -4.99 4.31
CA LYS A 160 12.58 -6.44 4.51
C LYS A 160 11.27 -7.19 4.74
N VAL A 161 10.18 -6.73 4.13
CA VAL A 161 8.88 -7.43 4.21
C VAL A 161 9.04 -8.87 3.71
N SER A 162 8.74 -9.84 4.58
CA SER A 162 8.82 -11.27 4.27
C SER A 162 7.53 -12.04 4.54
N SER A 163 6.58 -11.41 5.22
CA SER A 163 5.20 -11.86 5.45
C SER A 163 4.22 -10.99 4.65
N ASP A 164 3.05 -11.51 4.32
CA ASP A 164 1.98 -10.72 3.68
C ASP A 164 1.56 -9.56 4.61
N VAL A 165 1.39 -8.36 4.06
CA VAL A 165 1.05 -7.14 4.81
C VAL A 165 -0.12 -6.38 4.19
N GLU A 166 -0.86 -5.69 5.03
CA GLU A 166 -1.96 -4.81 4.65
C GLU A 166 -1.57 -3.34 4.84
N LEU A 167 -1.89 -2.49 3.86
CA LEU A 167 -1.80 -1.04 3.96
C LEU A 167 -3.22 -0.46 3.97
N TYR A 168 -3.66 0.04 5.12
CA TYR A 168 -4.97 0.66 5.30
C TYR A 168 -4.80 2.18 5.44
N LEU A 169 -5.11 2.91 4.37
CA LEU A 169 -4.78 4.33 4.22
C LEU A 169 -6.06 5.17 4.13
N VAL A 170 -6.27 6.06 5.10
CA VAL A 170 -7.46 6.89 5.25
C VAL A 170 -7.08 8.37 5.24
N GLY A 171 -7.51 9.08 4.21
CA GLY A 171 -7.15 10.47 3.97
C GLY A 171 -6.47 10.66 2.63
N HIS A 172 -5.54 11.60 2.55
CA HIS A 172 -4.94 11.98 1.27
C HIS A 172 -3.47 12.38 1.35
N GLY A 173 -2.79 12.25 0.21
CA GLY A 173 -1.39 12.61 0.05
C GLY A 173 -0.42 11.69 0.78
N HIS A 174 -0.83 10.48 1.17
CA HIS A 174 0.09 9.50 1.76
C HIS A 174 1.11 9.00 0.73
N GLU A 175 2.37 8.90 1.14
CA GLU A 175 3.46 8.28 0.39
C GLU A 175 3.97 7.07 1.21
N VAL A 176 3.79 5.86 0.67
CA VAL A 176 4.21 4.62 1.34
C VAL A 176 5.17 3.85 0.45
N ARG A 177 6.34 3.49 0.98
CA ARG A 177 7.34 2.67 0.29
C ARG A 177 7.44 1.30 0.96
N VAL A 178 7.32 0.23 0.18
CA VAL A 178 7.39 -1.14 0.68
C VAL A 178 8.48 -1.92 -0.06
N GLU A 179 9.53 -2.31 0.66
CA GLU A 179 10.62 -3.13 0.15
C GLU A 179 10.69 -4.48 0.88
N GLY A 180 10.85 -5.56 0.12
CA GLY A 180 10.83 -6.90 0.69
C GLY A 180 10.96 -7.97 -0.39
N ARG A 181 10.65 -9.21 -0.03
CA ARG A 181 10.68 -10.35 -0.96
C ARG A 181 9.73 -11.46 -0.54
N GLY A 182 9.01 -12.00 -1.51
CA GLY A 182 8.25 -13.25 -1.34
C GLY A 182 6.95 -13.11 -0.55
N ALA A 183 6.43 -11.89 -0.44
CA ALA A 183 5.19 -11.55 0.25
C ALA A 183 4.24 -10.75 -0.67
N ALA A 184 2.97 -10.71 -0.30
CA ALA A 184 1.94 -9.88 -0.92
C ALA A 184 1.68 -8.61 -0.10
N VAL A 185 1.36 -7.51 -0.80
CA VAL A 185 0.97 -6.22 -0.24
C VAL A 185 -0.47 -5.94 -0.68
N SER A 186 -1.41 -5.99 0.26
CA SER A 186 -2.82 -5.65 0.02
C SER A 186 -3.08 -4.21 0.43
N VAL A 187 -3.66 -3.41 -0.45
CA VAL A 187 -3.86 -1.96 -0.23
C VAL A 187 -5.34 -1.62 -0.21
N HIS A 188 -5.73 -0.86 0.81
CA HIS A 188 -7.06 -0.28 0.98
C HIS A 188 -6.94 1.25 1.05
N PHE A 189 -7.57 1.95 0.11
CA PHE A 189 -7.65 3.41 0.11
C PHE A 189 -9.04 3.90 0.53
N VAL A 190 -9.07 4.91 1.40
CA VAL A 190 -10.24 5.73 1.74
C VAL A 190 -9.84 7.19 1.58
N GLY A 191 -10.08 7.79 0.42
CA GLY A 191 -9.65 9.14 0.09
C GLY A 191 -8.90 9.20 -1.25
N TYR A 192 -7.99 10.16 -1.42
CA TYR A 192 -7.42 10.47 -2.72
C TYR A 192 -5.95 10.85 -2.70
N ASP A 193 -5.29 10.93 -3.86
CA ASP A 193 -3.88 11.33 -4.01
C ASP A 193 -2.89 10.52 -3.16
N ASN A 194 -3.21 9.26 -2.84
CA ASN A 194 -2.31 8.39 -2.09
C ASN A 194 -1.46 7.55 -3.03
N THR A 195 -0.16 7.43 -2.74
CA THR A 195 0.80 6.66 -3.55
C THR A 195 1.48 5.58 -2.72
N VAL A 196 1.42 4.34 -3.20
CA VAL A 196 2.16 3.20 -2.65
C VAL A 196 3.18 2.73 -3.66
N SER A 197 4.47 2.84 -3.35
CA SER A 197 5.56 2.26 -4.14
C SER A 197 5.94 0.89 -3.59
N VAL A 198 5.87 -0.15 -4.42
CA VAL A 198 6.14 -1.55 -4.03
C VAL A 198 7.38 -2.05 -4.76
N GLY A 199 8.33 -2.59 -4.01
CA GLY A 199 9.58 -3.12 -4.56
C GLY A 199 9.40 -4.37 -5.42
N PRO A 200 10.38 -4.69 -6.27
CA PRO A 200 10.22 -5.60 -7.42
C PRO A 200 10.11 -7.10 -7.10
N TYR A 201 10.20 -7.46 -5.81
CA TYR A 201 10.11 -8.85 -5.36
C TYR A 201 8.88 -9.13 -4.49
N LEU A 202 7.96 -8.18 -4.46
CA LEU A 202 6.68 -8.27 -3.76
C LEU A 202 5.55 -8.31 -4.80
N ALA A 203 4.48 -9.01 -4.47
CA ALA A 203 3.23 -8.88 -5.21
C ALA A 203 2.40 -7.75 -4.58
N SER A 204 1.64 -7.00 -5.37
CA SER A 204 0.71 -6.00 -4.85
C SER A 204 -0.69 -6.15 -5.45
N SER A 205 -1.69 -5.80 -4.66
CA SER A 205 -3.09 -5.71 -5.08
C SER A 205 -3.78 -4.55 -4.37
N VAL A 206 -4.68 -3.88 -5.11
CA VAL A 206 -5.63 -2.92 -4.53
C VAL A 206 -6.91 -3.69 -4.24
N GLU A 207 -7.21 -3.88 -2.95
CA GLU A 207 -8.39 -4.62 -2.51
C GLU A 207 -9.63 -3.72 -2.52
N THR A 208 -9.47 -2.46 -2.09
CA THR A 208 -10.53 -1.44 -2.13
C THR A 208 -9.94 -0.07 -2.46
N ASP A 209 -10.63 0.66 -3.34
CA ASP A 209 -10.29 2.02 -3.72
C ASP A 209 -11.53 2.92 -3.56
N THR A 210 -11.71 3.44 -2.36
CA THR A 210 -12.83 4.32 -2.01
C THR A 210 -12.39 5.77 -2.13
N GLY A 211 -12.30 6.24 -3.38
CA GLY A 211 -11.98 7.60 -3.73
C GLY A 211 -11.47 7.71 -5.16
N PHE A 212 -10.44 8.51 -5.40
CA PHE A 212 -9.88 8.74 -6.74
C PHE A 212 -8.41 9.13 -6.68
N ASP A 213 -7.72 9.03 -7.82
CA ASP A 213 -6.32 9.43 -7.98
C ASP A 213 -5.33 8.75 -6.98
N ASN A 214 -5.70 7.58 -6.46
CA ASN A 214 -4.81 6.71 -5.72
C ASN A 214 -3.98 5.84 -6.69
N ALA A 215 -2.73 5.55 -6.31
CA ALA A 215 -1.80 4.79 -7.14
C ALA A 215 -1.04 3.72 -6.35
N VAL A 216 -0.85 2.56 -6.98
CA VAL A 216 0.13 1.55 -6.55
C VAL A 216 1.13 1.37 -7.68
N ASP A 217 2.35 1.83 -7.45
CA ASP A 217 3.47 1.76 -8.39
C ASP A 217 4.38 0.59 -7.99
N ALA A 218 4.25 -0.53 -8.69
CA ALA A 218 5.14 -1.68 -8.50
C ALA A 218 6.38 -1.53 -9.39
N ASP A 219 7.56 -1.61 -8.78
CA ASP A 219 8.83 -1.68 -9.50
C ASP A 219 8.88 -3.01 -10.29
N PRO A 220 9.30 -3.00 -11.57
CA PRO A 220 9.40 -4.23 -12.34
C PRO A 220 10.56 -5.10 -11.83
N TYR A 221 10.39 -6.43 -11.88
CA TYR A 221 11.49 -7.36 -11.58
C TYR A 221 12.76 -7.02 -12.40
N PRO A 222 13.94 -6.88 -11.76
CA PRO A 222 15.17 -6.56 -12.48
C PRO A 222 15.68 -7.77 -13.29
N ALA A 223 15.79 -7.63 -14.61
CA ALA A 223 16.21 -8.74 -15.48
C ALA A 223 17.65 -9.24 -15.19
N GLU A 224 18.52 -8.37 -14.68
CA GLU A 224 19.85 -8.71 -14.21
C GLU A 224 19.84 -9.77 -13.10
N ASP A 225 18.81 -9.84 -12.27
CA ASP A 225 18.71 -10.81 -11.18
C ASP A 225 18.36 -12.22 -11.66
N LEU A 226 17.89 -12.34 -12.90
CA LEU A 226 17.72 -13.64 -13.54
C LEU A 226 19.06 -14.18 -14.09
N VAL A 227 20.05 -13.30 -14.31
CA VAL A 227 21.34 -13.64 -14.93
C VAL A 227 22.25 -14.33 -13.92
N GLU A 228 22.49 -15.63 -14.13
CA GLU A 228 23.47 -16.41 -13.36
C GLU A 228 24.90 -16.12 -13.81
N MET A 229 25.08 -16.01 -15.12
CA MET A 229 26.38 -15.84 -15.76
C MET A 229 26.25 -14.88 -16.93
N SER A 230 26.76 -13.67 -16.75
CA SER A 230 26.79 -12.67 -17.81
C SER A 230 27.75 -13.06 -18.94
N ARG A 231 27.59 -12.44 -20.12
CA ARG A 231 28.50 -12.65 -21.26
C ARG A 231 29.96 -12.34 -20.88
N SER A 232 30.20 -11.24 -20.19
CA SER A 232 31.54 -10.81 -19.78
C SER A 232 32.20 -11.81 -18.83
N GLU A 233 31.45 -12.35 -17.87
CA GLU A 233 31.93 -13.37 -16.94
C GLU A 233 32.23 -14.68 -17.66
N ALA A 234 31.31 -15.15 -18.50
CA ALA A 234 31.51 -16.36 -19.30
C ALA A 234 32.77 -16.26 -20.18
N TYR A 235 33.01 -15.09 -20.75
CA TYR A 235 34.15 -14.80 -21.60
C TYR A 235 35.44 -14.75 -20.79
N SER A 236 35.45 -14.03 -19.67
CA SER A 236 36.59 -13.99 -18.74
C SER A 236 36.99 -15.39 -18.26
N ASN A 237 36.00 -16.21 -17.89
CA ASN A 237 36.20 -17.58 -17.40
C ASN A 237 36.70 -18.55 -18.49
N ALA A 238 36.44 -18.27 -19.78
CA ALA A 238 36.89 -19.13 -20.88
C ALA A 238 38.42 -19.14 -21.03
N GLY A 239 39.10 -18.06 -20.63
CA GLY A 239 40.56 -17.97 -20.63
C GLY A 239 41.19 -18.07 -22.02
N PHE A 240 41.82 -19.21 -22.33
CA PHE A 240 42.54 -19.45 -23.59
C PHE A 240 42.17 -20.80 -24.24
N GLY A 241 42.03 -20.78 -25.56
CA GLY A 241 41.80 -21.95 -26.41
C GLY A 241 40.34 -22.10 -26.85
N ARG A 242 40.04 -23.21 -27.54
CA ARG A 242 38.68 -23.54 -27.96
C ARG A 242 37.84 -23.92 -26.73
N ARG A 243 36.74 -23.20 -26.51
CA ARG A 243 35.82 -23.40 -25.40
C ARG A 243 34.39 -23.21 -25.85
N LYS A 244 33.51 -23.98 -25.22
CA LYS A 244 32.07 -23.79 -25.26
C LYS A 244 31.67 -23.06 -23.99
N VAL A 245 30.97 -21.94 -24.14
CA VAL A 245 30.49 -21.09 -23.05
C VAL A 245 28.97 -20.95 -23.13
N THR A 246 28.35 -20.80 -21.97
CA THR A 246 26.94 -20.45 -21.83
C THR A 246 26.88 -19.13 -21.08
N PHE A 247 26.00 -18.23 -21.49
CA PHE A 247 25.80 -16.94 -20.82
C PHE A 247 24.35 -16.48 -20.98
N GLN A 248 23.91 -15.58 -20.12
CA GLN A 248 22.59 -14.96 -20.17
C GLN A 248 22.71 -13.45 -20.38
N GLU A 249 21.71 -12.88 -21.04
CA GLU A 249 21.56 -11.43 -21.24
C GLU A 249 20.07 -11.07 -21.09
N PRO A 250 19.75 -9.87 -20.55
CA PRO A 250 18.39 -9.35 -20.60
C PRO A 250 17.85 -9.35 -22.03
N ALA A 251 16.59 -9.73 -22.17
CA ALA A 251 15.83 -9.65 -23.41
C ALA A 251 14.97 -8.38 -23.37
N ASP A 252 15.20 -7.45 -24.29
CA ASP A 252 14.39 -6.24 -24.38
C ASP A 252 13.13 -6.49 -25.21
N GLY A 253 12.00 -5.91 -24.77
CA GLY A 253 10.83 -5.69 -25.62
C GLY A 253 9.80 -6.82 -25.71
N ASP A 254 9.88 -7.83 -24.84
CA ASP A 254 8.89 -8.90 -24.76
C ASP A 254 8.17 -8.89 -23.40
N GLU A 255 6.86 -8.62 -23.39
CA GLU A 255 6.01 -8.62 -22.18
C GLU A 255 5.50 -10.03 -21.82
N TRP A 256 5.86 -11.03 -22.63
CA TRP A 256 5.37 -12.40 -22.49
C TRP A 256 6.50 -13.39 -22.66
N CYS A 257 6.69 -14.26 -21.66
CA CYS A 257 7.74 -15.27 -21.70
C CYS A 257 7.37 -16.41 -22.67
N PRO A 258 8.13 -16.63 -23.75
CA PRO A 258 7.81 -17.68 -24.73
C PRO A 258 7.97 -19.11 -24.18
N ASN A 259 8.68 -19.28 -23.08
CA ASN A 259 8.97 -20.58 -22.49
C ASN A 259 7.83 -21.08 -21.57
N CYS A 260 7.39 -20.26 -20.62
CA CYS A 260 6.30 -20.64 -19.71
C CYS A 260 4.93 -20.09 -20.12
N GLY A 261 4.87 -19.21 -21.12
CA GLY A 261 3.62 -18.64 -21.61
C GLY A 261 2.90 -17.78 -20.59
N LYS A 262 3.63 -17.03 -19.76
CA LYS A 262 3.08 -16.08 -18.78
C LYS A 262 3.51 -14.66 -19.15
N PRO A 263 2.72 -13.63 -18.77
CA PRO A 263 3.23 -12.27 -18.77
C PRO A 263 4.45 -12.22 -17.86
N ALA A 264 5.45 -11.43 -18.24
CA ALA A 264 6.71 -11.37 -17.51
C ALA A 264 7.21 -9.93 -17.48
N GLU A 265 7.71 -9.52 -16.32
CA GLU A 265 8.36 -8.23 -16.10
C GLU A 265 9.83 -8.28 -16.50
N ALA A 266 10.45 -9.44 -16.39
CA ALA A 266 11.84 -9.67 -16.74
C ALA A 266 12.01 -10.91 -17.61
N ILE A 267 12.72 -10.78 -18.72
CA ILE A 267 13.10 -11.92 -19.55
C ILE A 267 14.60 -11.91 -19.78
N ILE A 268 15.23 -13.08 -19.72
CA ILE A 268 16.61 -13.31 -20.12
C ILE A 268 16.69 -14.32 -21.26
N GLU A 269 17.69 -14.14 -22.12
CA GLU A 269 18.06 -15.08 -23.16
C GLU A 269 19.31 -15.86 -22.75
N ARG A 270 19.21 -17.19 -22.68
CA ARG A 270 20.36 -18.09 -22.50
C ARG A 270 20.98 -18.40 -23.86
N HIS A 271 22.19 -17.92 -24.05
CA HIS A 271 23.01 -18.15 -25.22
C HIS A 271 24.05 -19.23 -24.97
N GLN A 272 24.37 -19.96 -26.03
CA GLN A 272 25.45 -20.93 -26.05
C GLN A 272 26.37 -20.59 -27.22
N MET A 273 27.67 -20.51 -26.97
CA MET A 273 28.66 -20.19 -28.00
C MET A 273 29.89 -21.09 -27.86
N GLU A 274 30.38 -21.60 -28.97
CA GLU A 274 31.70 -22.21 -29.05
C GLU A 274 32.64 -21.31 -29.85
N ALA A 275 33.75 -20.90 -29.24
CA ALA A 275 34.74 -20.04 -29.89
C ALA A 275 36.17 -20.39 -29.45
N PHE A 276 37.15 -19.94 -30.23
CA PHE A 276 38.54 -19.85 -29.81
C PHE A 276 38.75 -18.57 -29.03
N PHE A 277 39.08 -18.67 -27.74
CA PHE A 277 39.29 -17.54 -26.86
C PHE A 277 40.79 -17.24 -26.68
N LEU A 278 41.12 -15.95 -26.60
CA LEU A 278 42.43 -15.46 -26.19
C LEU A 278 42.24 -14.39 -25.12
N PHE A 279 42.71 -14.66 -23.90
CA PHE A 279 42.53 -13.79 -22.74
C PHE A 279 41.05 -13.42 -22.50
N GLY A 280 40.16 -14.39 -22.69
CA GLY A 280 38.72 -14.23 -22.58
C GLY A 280 38.03 -13.54 -23.76
N TRP A 281 38.77 -13.10 -24.79
CA TRP A 281 38.17 -12.53 -25.99
C TRP A 281 37.91 -13.61 -27.05
N PRO A 282 36.68 -13.75 -27.57
CA PRO A 282 36.40 -14.70 -28.65
C PRO A 282 37.00 -14.18 -29.97
N LEU A 283 38.01 -14.87 -30.50
CA LEU A 283 38.67 -14.53 -31.77
C LEU A 283 38.03 -15.21 -32.98
N TRP A 284 37.48 -16.41 -32.79
CA TRP A 284 36.86 -17.18 -33.86
C TRP A 284 35.69 -17.98 -33.31
N THR A 285 34.48 -17.69 -33.77
CA THR A 285 33.27 -18.42 -33.37
C THR A 285 33.04 -19.61 -34.30
N PHE A 286 32.92 -20.81 -33.73
CA PHE A 286 32.59 -22.05 -34.45
C PHE A 286 31.09 -22.29 -34.48
N GLU A 287 30.42 -22.05 -33.35
CA GLU A 287 28.99 -22.27 -33.17
C GLU A 287 28.42 -21.19 -32.26
N ARG A 288 27.19 -20.74 -32.53
CA ARG A 288 26.43 -19.84 -31.66
C ARG A 288 24.95 -20.17 -31.75
N SER A 289 24.26 -20.18 -30.61
CA SER A 289 22.81 -20.29 -30.57
C SER A 289 22.17 -19.17 -31.39
N THR A 290 21.37 -19.54 -32.39
CA THR A 290 20.59 -18.61 -33.21
C THR A 290 19.16 -18.43 -32.71
N ASN A 291 18.71 -19.30 -31.81
CA ASN A 291 17.44 -19.22 -31.12
C ASN A 291 17.71 -19.50 -29.63
N PRO A 292 18.10 -18.48 -28.84
CA PRO A 292 18.44 -18.66 -27.44
C PRO A 292 17.21 -19.10 -26.64
N ALA A 293 17.41 -19.91 -25.61
CA ALA A 293 16.33 -20.27 -24.70
C ALA A 293 15.95 -19.03 -23.88
N ARG A 294 14.66 -18.81 -23.63
CA ARG A 294 14.17 -17.65 -22.87
C ARG A 294 13.64 -18.08 -21.52
N GLU A 295 13.97 -17.34 -20.48
CA GLU A 295 13.55 -17.58 -19.10
C GLU A 295 13.08 -16.25 -18.50
N CYS A 296 12.09 -16.30 -17.61
CA CYS A 296 11.58 -15.12 -16.89
C CYS A 296 11.55 -15.37 -15.38
N GLU A 297 11.16 -14.38 -14.59
CA GLU A 297 10.99 -14.48 -13.14
C GLU A 297 10.06 -15.61 -12.68
N HIS A 298 9.15 -16.09 -13.54
CA HIS A 298 8.25 -17.20 -13.23
C HIS A 298 8.78 -18.60 -13.59
N CYS A 299 9.85 -18.71 -14.39
CA CYS A 299 10.37 -20.01 -14.83
C CYS A 299 11.89 -20.15 -14.73
N SER A 300 12.58 -19.06 -14.38
CA SER A 300 14.00 -19.07 -14.09
C SER A 300 14.23 -19.76 -12.75
N PRO A 301 15.12 -20.77 -12.68
CA PRO A 301 15.50 -21.39 -11.42
C PRO A 301 16.21 -20.41 -10.47
N ASN A 302 16.70 -19.27 -10.97
CA ASN A 302 17.35 -18.25 -10.14
C ASN A 302 16.34 -17.36 -9.40
N ALA A 303 15.15 -17.17 -9.97
CA ALA A 303 14.06 -16.43 -9.33
C ALA A 303 13.28 -17.33 -8.36
N ILE A 304 13.09 -18.61 -8.72
CA ILE A 304 12.41 -19.58 -7.87
C ILE A 304 13.41 -20.16 -6.87
N HIS A 305 13.51 -19.56 -5.69
CA HIS A 305 14.16 -20.20 -4.55
C HIS A 305 13.24 -21.29 -4.00
N ALA A 306 13.28 -22.48 -4.62
CA ALA A 306 12.63 -23.66 -4.07
C ALA A 306 13.35 -24.08 -2.78
N GLU A 307 13.03 -23.43 -1.66
CA GLU A 307 13.41 -23.91 -0.34
C GLU A 307 12.49 -25.06 0.05
N LEU A 308 13.04 -26.26 0.06
CA LEU A 308 12.32 -27.42 0.58
C LEU A 308 12.05 -27.22 2.08
N SER A 309 10.79 -27.31 2.47
CA SER A 309 10.39 -27.36 3.87
C SER A 309 11.10 -28.52 4.59
N ALA A 310 11.18 -28.46 5.93
CA ALA A 310 11.82 -29.52 6.71
C ALA A 310 11.15 -30.89 6.55
N SER A 311 9.87 -30.91 6.16
CA SER A 311 9.08 -32.08 5.76
C SER A 311 9.50 -32.60 4.38
N GLU A 312 9.54 -31.74 3.36
CA GLU A 312 9.93 -32.12 2.00
C GLU A 312 11.40 -32.58 1.95
N ARG A 313 12.28 -31.98 2.75
CA ARG A 313 13.67 -32.46 2.92
C ARG A 313 13.75 -33.86 3.51
N ARG A 314 12.80 -34.26 4.34
CA ARG A 314 12.75 -35.59 4.96
C ARG A 314 12.30 -36.65 3.95
N GLU A 315 11.31 -36.33 3.11
CA GLU A 315 10.79 -37.24 2.08
C GLU A 315 11.79 -37.52 0.94
N ILE A 316 12.79 -36.68 0.71
CA ILE A 316 13.80 -36.92 -0.34
C ILE A 316 14.73 -38.11 0.00
N PHE A 317 14.82 -38.49 1.28
CA PHE A 317 15.68 -39.59 1.74
C PHE A 317 14.92 -40.88 2.09
N ASP A 318 13.61 -40.90 1.89
CA ASP A 318 12.74 -42.09 2.03
C ASP A 318 12.42 -42.73 0.67
#